data_AF-A0A5C5RGL2-F1
#
_entry.id   AF-A0A5C5RGL2-F1
#
_cell.length_a   1.000
_cell.length_b   1.000
_cell.length_c   1.000
_cell.angle_alpha   90.00
_cell.angle_beta   90.00
_cell.angle_gamma   90.00
#
_symmetry.space_group_name_H-M   'P 1'
#
loop_
_entity.id
_entity.type
_entity.pdbx_description
1 polymer ?
#
loop_
_entity_poly.entity_id
_entity_poly.type
_entity_poly.pdbx_seq_one_letter_code
_entity_poly.pdbx_strand_id
1 'polypeptide(L)'
;ARGLDLTDGAGTPAGITAVGHRVVHGGRSFHAPTLIDDHVLAEIRRLSSLAPLHNPANAQGIEVARELLPGVKQVAVFDTAFFFDLPPAAATYAIDRELAAEHALRRYGFHGTSHEYVSQQAAKFLGRPTTEVNQIVLHLGNGASASAVRGGRAVDTSMGLTPLEGLVMGTRSGDVDPGLVLHLGRSLGMSIDQIDDLLNRRSGLKGLAGENDFRALRALIDEGDEHAKLAYDVYIHRLRRYIGAYLVDLG
;
A
#
# COMPACT_ATOMS: atom_id res chain seq x y z
N ALA A 1 -15.98 7.51 -5.33
CA ALA A 1 -16.96 8.30 -4.55
C ALA A 1 -18.36 8.22 -5.16
N ARG A 2 -18.91 7.00 -5.32
CA ARG A 2 -20.31 6.87 -5.77
C ARG A 2 -21.20 6.96 -4.53
N GLY A 3 -22.04 7.99 -4.44
CA GLY A 3 -23.14 8.05 -3.46
C GLY A 3 -22.95 8.93 -2.22
N LEU A 4 -21.84 9.64 -2.06
CA LEU A 4 -21.73 10.68 -1.01
C LEU A 4 -22.15 12.03 -1.60
N ASP A 5 -23.20 12.63 -1.06
CA ASP A 5 -23.47 14.06 -1.27
C ASP A 5 -22.52 14.88 -0.40
N LEU A 6 -21.67 15.64 -1.07
CA LEU A 6 -20.64 16.48 -0.47
C LEU A 6 -20.97 17.98 -0.59
N THR A 7 -22.14 18.32 -1.12
CA THR A 7 -22.51 19.69 -1.49
C THR A 7 -23.50 20.36 -0.52
N ASP A 8 -24.09 19.60 0.39
CA ASP A 8 -24.98 20.00 1.48
C ASP A 8 -24.24 20.43 2.78
N GLY A 9 -22.91 20.44 2.78
CA GLY A 9 -22.10 20.95 3.89
C GLY A 9 -22.07 22.49 3.94
N ALA A 10 -21.59 23.06 5.06
CA ALA A 10 -21.53 24.51 5.25
C ALA A 10 -20.58 25.22 4.26
N GLY A 11 -19.72 24.46 3.57
CA GLY A 11 -18.71 24.98 2.65
C GLY A 11 -17.74 25.95 3.33
N THR A 12 -16.90 26.61 2.54
CA THR A 12 -16.10 27.76 3.00
C THR A 12 -16.33 28.96 2.08
N PRO A 13 -15.98 30.19 2.51
CA PRO A 13 -15.99 31.35 1.62
C PRO A 13 -15.11 31.19 0.37
N ALA A 14 -14.11 30.30 0.42
CA ALA A 14 -13.25 29.95 -0.71
C ALA A 14 -13.84 28.85 -1.62
N GLY A 15 -15.06 28.39 -1.35
CA GLY A 15 -15.75 27.36 -2.15
C GLY A 15 -15.30 25.93 -1.86
N ILE A 16 -14.62 25.67 -0.73
CA ILE A 16 -14.25 24.30 -0.34
C ILE A 16 -15.50 23.59 0.20
N THR A 17 -15.98 22.56 -0.49
CA THR A 17 -17.19 21.81 -0.12
C THR A 17 -16.90 20.53 0.67
N ALA A 18 -15.71 19.93 0.46
CA ALA A 18 -15.27 18.76 1.21
C ALA A 18 -13.73 18.64 1.27
N VAL A 19 -13.24 17.83 2.21
CA VAL A 19 -11.82 17.46 2.33
C VAL A 19 -11.67 15.93 2.20
N GLY A 20 -10.79 15.49 1.29
CA GLY A 20 -10.45 14.08 1.13
C GLY A 20 -9.16 13.74 1.88
N HIS A 21 -9.22 12.74 2.76
CA HIS A 21 -8.08 12.24 3.51
C HIS A 21 -7.67 10.88 3.00
N ARG A 22 -6.43 10.74 2.55
CA ARG A 22 -5.83 9.42 2.34
C ARG A 22 -5.62 8.76 3.71
N VAL A 23 -6.11 7.55 3.87
CA VAL A 23 -5.88 6.71 5.05
C VAL A 23 -5.27 5.38 4.61
N VAL A 24 -4.15 4.99 5.20
CA VAL A 24 -3.42 3.81 4.72
C VAL A 24 -4.16 2.52 5.04
N HIS A 25 -4.63 2.33 6.28
CA HIS A 25 -5.23 1.07 6.70
C HIS A 25 -6.69 1.25 7.16
N GLY A 26 -7.64 0.62 6.44
CA GLY A 26 -9.08 0.60 6.78
C GLY A 26 -9.52 -0.65 7.55
N GLY A 27 -8.62 -1.64 7.67
CA GLY A 27 -8.91 -2.90 8.36
C GLY A 27 -10.03 -3.66 7.64
N ARG A 28 -10.80 -4.43 8.39
CA ARG A 28 -12.02 -5.06 7.86
C ARG A 28 -13.23 -4.12 7.89
N SER A 29 -13.12 -3.02 8.62
CA SER A 29 -14.21 -2.10 8.92
C SER A 29 -14.51 -1.15 7.76
N PHE A 30 -13.47 -0.66 7.06
CA PHE A 30 -13.61 0.34 6.01
C PHE A 30 -12.96 -0.08 4.69
N HIS A 31 -13.78 -0.12 3.64
CA HIS A 31 -13.36 -0.47 2.28
C HIS A 31 -13.98 0.42 1.20
N ALA A 32 -14.90 1.32 1.57
CA ALA A 32 -15.42 2.36 0.69
C ALA A 32 -14.94 3.73 1.18
N PRO A 33 -14.94 4.77 0.33
CA PRO A 33 -14.82 6.14 0.81
C PRO A 33 -15.91 6.44 1.85
N THR A 34 -15.51 6.89 3.03
CA THR A 34 -16.41 7.01 4.21
C THR A 34 -16.40 8.44 4.73
N LEU A 35 -17.59 9.02 4.95
CA LEU A 35 -17.71 10.30 5.64
C LEU A 35 -17.15 10.17 7.06
N ILE A 36 -16.29 11.09 7.45
CA ILE A 36 -15.60 11.04 8.74
C ILE A 36 -16.52 11.61 9.82
N ASP A 37 -16.79 10.77 10.81
CA ASP A 37 -17.35 11.14 12.12
C ASP A 37 -16.38 10.71 13.25
N ASP A 38 -16.82 10.86 14.50
CA ASP A 38 -16.00 10.49 15.67
C ASP A 38 -15.72 8.99 15.74
N HIS A 39 -16.66 8.15 15.28
CA HIS A 39 -16.49 6.71 15.24
C HIS A 39 -15.43 6.30 14.19
N VAL A 40 -15.51 6.87 12.99
CA VAL A 40 -14.52 6.63 11.92
C VAL A 40 -13.12 7.05 12.37
N LEU A 41 -12.99 8.22 12.98
CA LEU A 41 -11.70 8.69 13.49
C LEU A 41 -11.15 7.77 14.61
N ALA A 42 -12.00 7.34 15.54
CA ALA A 42 -11.61 6.40 16.59
C ALA A 42 -11.12 5.06 16.02
N GLU A 43 -11.80 4.54 15.00
CA GLU A 43 -11.43 3.29 14.35
C GLU A 43 -10.13 3.42 13.54
N ILE A 44 -9.90 4.55 12.86
CA ILE A 44 -8.60 4.85 12.19
C ILE A 44 -7.46 4.82 13.22
N ARG A 45 -7.67 5.42 14.39
CA ARG A 45 -6.70 5.39 15.50
C ARG A 45 -6.47 3.97 16.00
N ARG A 46 -7.53 3.18 16.21
CA ARG A 46 -7.42 1.77 16.64
C ARG A 46 -6.58 0.93 15.66
N LEU A 47 -6.79 1.14 14.36
CA LEU A 47 -6.05 0.46 13.28
C LEU A 47 -4.59 0.90 13.15
N SER A 48 -4.13 1.87 13.95
CA SER A 48 -2.72 2.27 13.98
C SER A 48 -1.78 1.14 14.39
N SER A 49 -2.25 0.13 15.11
CA SER A 49 -1.46 -1.07 15.38
C SER A 49 -1.06 -1.84 14.10
N LEU A 50 -1.85 -1.74 13.03
CA LEU A 50 -1.57 -2.38 11.74
C LEU A 50 -0.75 -1.48 10.80
N ALA A 51 -0.78 -0.16 11.01
CA ALA A 51 -0.04 0.81 10.20
C ALA A 51 0.55 1.95 11.07
N PRO A 52 1.50 1.64 11.98
CA PRO A 52 1.95 2.57 13.02
C PRO A 52 2.64 3.82 12.47
N LEU A 53 3.27 3.73 11.29
CA LEU A 53 3.92 4.86 10.64
C LEU A 53 2.97 5.77 9.84
N HIS A 54 1.72 5.37 9.64
CA HIS A 54 0.81 6.05 8.71
C HIS A 54 -0.50 6.50 9.35
N ASN A 55 -1.25 5.56 9.95
CA ASN A 55 -2.58 5.84 10.47
C ASN A 55 -2.59 6.93 11.58
N PRO A 56 -1.61 7.00 12.51
CA PRO A 56 -1.55 8.09 13.47
C PRO A 56 -1.43 9.48 12.82
N ALA A 57 -0.57 9.61 11.81
CA ALA A 57 -0.41 10.86 11.07
C ALA A 57 -1.66 11.20 10.24
N ASN A 58 -2.34 10.18 9.70
CA ASN A 58 -3.61 10.36 8.99
C ASN A 58 -4.71 10.88 9.94
N ALA A 59 -4.84 10.29 11.14
CA ALA A 59 -5.78 10.73 12.17
C ALA A 59 -5.50 12.17 12.61
N GLN A 60 -4.24 12.51 12.87
CA GLN A 60 -3.85 13.88 13.21
C GLN A 60 -4.23 14.89 12.12
N GLY A 61 -4.01 14.55 10.84
CA GLY A 61 -4.39 15.41 9.72
C GLY A 61 -5.91 15.62 9.60
N ILE A 62 -6.70 14.59 9.93
CA ILE A 62 -8.16 14.67 10.00
C ILE A 62 -8.59 15.62 11.13
N GLU A 63 -8.02 15.45 12.32
CA GLU A 63 -8.32 16.28 13.49
C GLU A 63 -8.07 17.77 13.23
N VAL A 64 -6.87 18.10 12.72
CA VAL A 64 -6.51 19.48 12.38
C VAL A 64 -7.43 20.05 11.30
N ALA A 65 -7.78 19.26 10.29
CA ALA A 65 -8.73 19.73 9.27
C ALA A 65 -10.12 19.99 9.86
N ARG A 66 -10.58 19.20 10.85
CA ARG A 66 -11.88 19.39 11.49
C ARG A 66 -11.91 20.67 12.33
N GLU A 67 -10.78 21.02 12.95
CA GLU A 67 -10.61 22.27 13.70
C GLU A 67 -10.57 23.49 12.78
N LEU A 68 -9.83 23.43 11.67
CA LEU A 68 -9.66 24.55 10.74
C LEU A 68 -10.87 24.81 9.84
N LEU A 69 -11.63 23.76 9.52
CA LEU A 69 -12.75 23.81 8.58
C LEU A 69 -14.04 23.26 9.21
N PRO A 70 -14.53 23.89 10.29
CA PRO A 70 -15.73 23.41 10.97
C PRO A 70 -16.93 23.44 10.02
N GLY A 71 -17.69 22.33 9.98
CA GLY A 71 -18.88 22.19 9.12
C GLY A 71 -18.60 21.76 7.67
N VAL A 72 -17.33 21.67 7.25
CA VAL A 72 -16.95 21.07 5.97
C VAL A 72 -16.91 19.55 6.10
N LYS A 73 -17.56 18.83 5.19
CA LYS A 73 -17.55 17.37 5.18
C LYS A 73 -16.15 16.83 4.90
N GLN A 74 -15.72 15.83 5.64
CA GLN A 74 -14.45 15.15 5.40
C GLN A 74 -14.67 13.69 5.05
N VAL A 75 -13.88 13.15 4.13
CA VAL A 75 -14.01 11.78 3.65
C VAL A 75 -12.68 11.06 3.78
N ALA A 76 -12.68 9.90 4.43
CA ALA A 76 -11.54 8.99 4.45
C ALA A 76 -11.57 8.12 3.19
N VAL A 77 -10.45 8.06 2.47
CA VAL A 77 -10.23 7.21 1.29
C VAL A 77 -9.10 6.23 1.62
N PHE A 78 -9.42 4.95 1.65
CA PHE A 78 -8.54 3.91 2.17
C PHE A 78 -7.70 3.26 1.07
N ASP A 79 -6.38 3.15 1.28
CA ASP A 79 -5.47 2.47 0.32
C ASP A 79 -5.79 0.97 0.16
N THR A 80 -6.48 0.37 1.14
CA THR A 80 -6.87 -1.06 1.18
C THR A 80 -8.18 -1.35 0.44
N ALA A 81 -8.94 -0.32 0.07
CA ALA A 81 -10.30 -0.43 -0.46
C ALA A 81 -10.40 -1.34 -1.70
N PHE A 82 -9.56 -1.10 -2.71
CA PHE A 82 -9.61 -1.83 -3.99
C PHE A 82 -9.31 -3.34 -3.85
N PHE A 83 -8.65 -3.73 -2.76
CA PHE A 83 -8.21 -5.10 -2.49
C PHE A 83 -9.05 -5.80 -1.43
N PHE A 84 -10.12 -5.17 -0.95
CA PHE A 84 -10.95 -5.71 0.14
C PHE A 84 -11.54 -7.09 -0.20
N ASP A 85 -12.07 -7.22 -1.42
CA ASP A 85 -12.71 -8.43 -1.95
C ASP A 85 -11.73 -9.37 -2.68
N LEU A 86 -10.44 -9.33 -2.33
CA LEU A 86 -9.48 -10.31 -2.84
C LEU A 86 -9.99 -11.74 -2.59
N PRO A 87 -9.80 -12.67 -3.55
CA PRO A 87 -10.12 -14.08 -3.36
C PRO A 87 -9.49 -14.63 -2.08
N PRO A 88 -10.17 -15.49 -1.30
CA PRO A 88 -9.62 -16.03 -0.05
C PRO A 88 -8.24 -16.68 -0.22
N ALA A 89 -8.02 -17.39 -1.33
CA ALA A 89 -6.74 -18.02 -1.63
C ALA A 89 -5.57 -17.02 -1.79
N ALA A 90 -5.83 -15.80 -2.27
CA ALA A 90 -4.83 -14.74 -2.39
C ALA A 90 -4.71 -13.92 -1.08
N ALA A 91 -5.77 -13.89 -0.28
CA ALA A 91 -5.85 -13.06 0.93
C ALA A 91 -5.35 -13.77 2.20
N THR A 92 -5.41 -15.09 2.26
CA THR A 92 -5.14 -15.88 3.47
C THR A 92 -3.68 -16.32 3.53
N TYR A 93 -2.98 -15.92 4.60
CA TYR A 93 -1.66 -16.48 4.92
C TYR A 93 -1.79 -17.92 5.44
N ALA A 94 -0.83 -18.77 5.10
CA ALA A 94 -0.77 -20.16 5.56
C ALA A 94 -0.21 -20.27 7.00
N ILE A 95 -0.94 -19.71 7.96
CA ILE A 95 -0.61 -19.71 9.40
C ILE A 95 -1.77 -20.31 10.21
N ASP A 96 -1.68 -20.31 11.54
CA ASP A 96 -2.77 -20.76 12.41
C ASP A 96 -4.07 -20.00 12.09
N ARG A 97 -5.12 -20.76 11.78
CA ARG A 97 -6.39 -20.24 11.29
C ARG A 97 -7.13 -19.43 12.35
N GLU A 98 -7.10 -19.88 13.60
CA GLU A 98 -7.84 -19.27 14.70
C GLU A 98 -7.20 -17.93 15.07
N LEU A 99 -5.87 -17.93 15.21
CA LEU A 99 -5.07 -16.73 15.42
C LEU A 99 -5.28 -15.70 14.30
N ALA A 100 -5.25 -16.15 13.03
CA ALA A 100 -5.45 -15.26 11.90
C ALA A 100 -6.86 -14.65 11.88
N ALA A 101 -7.88 -15.43 12.23
CA ALA A 101 -9.26 -14.97 12.30
C ALA A 101 -9.47 -13.96 13.43
N GLU A 102 -8.98 -14.26 14.63
CA GLU A 102 -9.10 -13.42 15.83
C GLU A 102 -8.45 -12.04 15.65
N HIS A 103 -7.26 -12.01 15.07
CA HIS A 103 -6.48 -10.77 14.90
C HIS A 103 -6.59 -10.16 13.51
N ALA A 104 -7.48 -10.69 12.66
CA ALA A 104 -7.67 -10.23 11.27
C ALA A 104 -6.37 -10.18 10.46
N LEU A 105 -5.52 -11.20 10.60
CA LEU A 105 -4.25 -11.35 9.89
C LEU A 105 -4.53 -11.87 8.47
N ARG A 106 -4.40 -10.99 7.49
CA ARG A 106 -4.61 -11.29 6.07
C ARG A 106 -3.82 -10.32 5.21
N ARG A 107 -3.72 -10.62 3.92
CA ARG A 107 -3.34 -9.62 2.92
C ARG A 107 -4.46 -8.58 2.81
N TYR A 108 -4.10 -7.33 3.04
CA TYR A 108 -4.97 -6.18 2.79
C TYR A 108 -4.60 -5.49 1.48
N GLY A 109 -3.31 -5.36 1.17
CA GLY A 109 -2.83 -4.65 -0.02
C GLY A 109 -2.96 -3.12 0.09
N PHE A 110 -2.06 -2.40 -0.57
CA PHE A 110 -2.01 -0.93 -0.52
C PHE A 110 -1.72 -0.33 -1.90
N HIS A 111 -1.79 1.00 -1.99
CA HIS A 111 -1.89 1.74 -3.25
C HIS A 111 -3.17 1.42 -4.05
N GLY A 112 -4.23 0.97 -3.38
CA GLY A 112 -5.47 0.53 -4.04
C GLY A 112 -6.11 1.61 -4.90
N THR A 113 -6.10 2.87 -4.47
CA THR A 113 -6.58 4.00 -5.27
C THR A 113 -5.81 4.17 -6.57
N SER A 114 -4.48 3.97 -6.56
CA SER A 114 -3.66 4.00 -7.76
C SER A 114 -3.93 2.82 -8.68
N HIS A 115 -4.01 1.61 -8.13
CA HIS A 115 -4.26 0.39 -8.91
C HIS A 115 -5.65 0.41 -9.56
N GLU A 116 -6.66 0.84 -8.81
CA GLU A 116 -8.02 1.06 -9.31
C GLU A 116 -8.02 2.10 -10.43
N TYR A 117 -7.44 3.28 -10.20
CA TYR A 117 -7.44 4.35 -11.19
C TYR A 117 -6.73 3.95 -12.48
N VAL A 118 -5.51 3.40 -12.38
CA VAL A 118 -4.71 3.02 -13.55
C VAL A 118 -5.39 1.91 -14.34
N SER A 119 -5.96 0.90 -13.68
CA SER A 119 -6.66 -0.18 -14.38
C SER A 119 -7.91 0.30 -15.13
N GLN A 120 -8.61 1.31 -14.60
CA GLN A 120 -9.73 1.97 -15.30
C GLN A 120 -9.24 2.81 -16.49
N GLN A 121 -8.17 3.58 -16.32
CA GLN A 121 -7.61 4.39 -17.40
C GLN A 121 -7.05 3.53 -18.54
N ALA A 122 -6.40 2.42 -18.22
CA ALA A 122 -5.86 1.50 -19.23
C ALA A 122 -6.99 0.87 -20.07
N ALA A 123 -8.08 0.43 -19.46
CA ALA A 123 -9.25 -0.06 -20.20
C ALA A 123 -9.85 1.02 -21.12
N LYS A 124 -9.99 2.25 -20.60
CA LYS A 124 -10.44 3.41 -21.38
C LYS A 124 -9.52 3.72 -22.54
N PHE A 125 -8.20 3.69 -22.32
CA PHE A 125 -7.19 3.94 -23.35
C PHE A 125 -7.26 2.90 -24.47
N LEU A 126 -7.53 1.64 -24.12
CA LEU A 126 -7.73 0.55 -25.08
C LEU A 126 -9.09 0.60 -25.79
N GLY A 127 -10.01 1.50 -25.39
CA GLY A 127 -11.36 1.57 -25.93
C GLY A 127 -12.23 0.35 -25.55
N ARG A 128 -11.91 -0.33 -24.44
CA ARG A 128 -12.57 -1.57 -24.02
C ARG A 128 -13.26 -1.42 -22.65
N PRO A 129 -14.37 -2.13 -22.41
CA PRO A 129 -14.94 -2.22 -21.07
C PRO A 129 -13.95 -2.81 -20.06
N THR A 130 -13.93 -2.31 -18.83
CA THR A 130 -13.04 -2.82 -17.77
C THR A 130 -13.23 -4.31 -17.50
N THR A 131 -14.45 -4.81 -17.69
CA THR A 131 -14.83 -6.23 -17.53
C THR A 131 -14.16 -7.17 -18.53
N GLU A 132 -13.57 -6.66 -19.61
CA GLU A 132 -12.97 -7.46 -20.68
C GLU A 132 -11.43 -7.42 -20.70
N VAL A 133 -10.81 -6.72 -19.76
CA VAL A 133 -9.35 -6.52 -19.73
C VAL A 133 -8.77 -7.13 -18.46
N ASN A 134 -7.88 -8.11 -18.64
CA ASN A 134 -7.00 -8.60 -17.59
C ASN A 134 -5.71 -7.78 -17.60
N GLN A 135 -5.26 -7.34 -16.43
CA GLN A 135 -4.22 -6.34 -16.30
C GLN A 135 -3.29 -6.70 -15.15
N ILE A 136 -1.99 -6.46 -15.37
CA ILE A 136 -1.02 -6.34 -14.29
C ILE A 136 -0.72 -4.85 -14.16
N VAL A 137 -0.97 -4.28 -12.98
CA VAL A 137 -0.65 -2.88 -12.71
C VAL A 137 0.57 -2.81 -11.80
N LEU A 138 1.55 -2.00 -12.20
CA LEU A 138 2.81 -1.82 -11.47
C LEU A 138 2.90 -0.37 -10.98
N HIS A 139 2.63 -0.15 -9.70
CA HIS A 139 2.85 1.14 -9.05
C HIS A 139 4.29 1.19 -8.54
N LEU A 140 5.18 1.87 -9.27
CA LEU A 140 6.62 1.89 -9.00
C LEU A 140 7.09 3.28 -8.55
N GLY A 141 6.99 3.54 -7.24
CA GLY A 141 7.51 4.77 -6.61
C GLY A 141 8.40 4.45 -5.41
N ASN A 142 8.52 5.39 -4.46
CA ASN A 142 9.24 5.17 -3.20
C ASN A 142 8.69 3.96 -2.41
N GLY A 143 7.37 3.78 -2.45
CA GLY A 143 6.73 2.49 -2.22
C GLY A 143 6.39 1.85 -3.55
N ALA A 144 6.61 0.54 -3.67
CA ALA A 144 6.33 -0.18 -4.90
C ALA A 144 5.37 -1.35 -4.62
N SER A 145 4.30 -1.45 -5.40
CA SER A 145 3.42 -2.63 -5.38
C SER A 145 2.93 -3.00 -6.77
N ALA A 146 2.68 -4.30 -6.97
CA ALA A 146 2.04 -4.84 -8.15
C ALA A 146 0.63 -5.32 -7.80
N SER A 147 -0.28 -5.33 -8.77
CA SER A 147 -1.57 -6.02 -8.65
C SER A 147 -1.93 -6.79 -9.91
N ALA A 148 -2.65 -7.90 -9.72
CA ALA A 148 -3.34 -8.62 -10.78
C ALA A 148 -4.83 -8.21 -10.75
N VAL A 149 -5.36 -7.77 -11.89
CA VAL A 149 -6.74 -7.29 -12.04
C VAL A 149 -7.41 -8.07 -13.15
N ARG A 150 -8.47 -8.81 -12.82
CA ARG A 150 -9.28 -9.58 -13.76
C ARG A 150 -10.63 -8.89 -13.94
N GLY A 151 -10.92 -8.41 -15.14
CA GLY A 151 -12.21 -7.78 -15.45
C GLY A 151 -12.56 -6.60 -14.53
N GLY A 152 -11.57 -5.78 -14.18
CA GLY A 152 -11.74 -4.63 -13.29
C GLY A 152 -11.80 -4.96 -11.79
N ARG A 153 -11.65 -6.23 -11.38
CA ARG A 153 -11.56 -6.65 -9.97
C ARG A 153 -10.13 -7.10 -9.65
N ALA A 154 -9.58 -6.62 -8.54
CA ALA A 154 -8.31 -7.14 -8.05
C ALA A 154 -8.45 -8.62 -7.66
N VAL A 155 -7.51 -9.44 -8.11
CA VAL A 155 -7.42 -10.87 -7.78
C VAL A 155 -6.15 -11.21 -7.01
N ASP A 156 -5.11 -10.36 -7.09
CA ASP A 156 -3.94 -10.43 -6.21
C ASP A 156 -3.24 -9.04 -6.11
N THR A 157 -2.39 -8.86 -5.11
CA THR A 157 -1.56 -7.67 -4.88
C THR A 157 -0.33 -7.97 -4.04
N SER A 158 0.79 -7.30 -4.32
CA SER A 158 2.09 -7.73 -3.77
C SER A 158 2.28 -7.36 -2.30
N MET A 159 1.66 -6.26 -1.86
CA MET A 159 1.73 -5.88 -0.45
C MET A 159 0.76 -6.69 0.39
N GLY A 160 1.10 -6.83 1.67
CA GLY A 160 0.54 -7.82 2.58
C GLY A 160 -0.45 -7.26 3.60
N LEU A 161 -0.29 -7.76 4.82
CA LEU A 161 -0.81 -7.16 6.05
C LEU A 161 -0.33 -5.72 6.21
N THR A 162 0.92 -5.47 5.84
CA THR A 162 1.55 -4.15 5.90
C THR A 162 2.16 -3.79 4.54
N PRO A 163 2.53 -2.51 4.33
CA PRO A 163 3.22 -2.08 3.11
C PRO A 163 4.66 -2.58 2.96
N LEU A 164 5.11 -3.57 3.77
CA LEU A 164 6.48 -4.08 3.74
C LEU A 164 6.66 -5.26 2.75
N GLU A 165 5.65 -6.11 2.61
CA GLU A 165 5.69 -7.26 1.69
C GLU A 165 5.74 -6.79 0.22
N GLY A 166 6.37 -7.58 -0.64
CA GLY A 166 6.29 -7.43 -2.09
C GLY A 166 7.60 -7.07 -2.77
N LEU A 167 7.49 -6.06 -3.63
CA LEU A 167 8.59 -5.55 -4.44
C LEU A 167 9.70 -4.93 -3.57
N VAL A 168 10.91 -4.91 -4.11
CA VAL A 168 11.96 -4.02 -3.59
C VAL A 168 11.47 -2.58 -3.74
N MET A 169 11.70 -1.73 -2.74
CA MET A 169 11.25 -0.34 -2.75
C MET A 169 12.42 0.61 -2.45
N GLY A 170 12.14 1.90 -2.26
CA GLY A 170 13.19 2.88 -1.97
C GLY A 170 13.97 2.55 -0.69
N THR A 171 13.28 2.40 0.43
CA THR A 171 13.90 2.10 1.74
C THR A 171 13.39 0.82 2.40
N ARG A 172 12.38 0.18 1.80
CA ARG A 172 11.77 -1.06 2.28
C ARG A 172 12.36 -2.27 1.57
N SER A 173 12.54 -3.35 2.32
CA SER A 173 13.10 -4.60 1.79
C SER A 173 12.23 -5.25 0.72
N GLY A 174 10.90 -5.17 0.84
CA GLY A 174 10.03 -6.11 0.16
C GLY A 174 10.14 -7.49 0.81
N ASP A 175 9.84 -8.53 0.03
CA ASP A 175 9.97 -9.92 0.51
C ASP A 175 11.38 -10.24 1.01
N VAL A 176 11.41 -10.85 2.18
CA VAL A 176 12.57 -11.48 2.81
C VAL A 176 12.11 -12.78 3.48
N ASP A 177 13.05 -13.67 3.77
CA ASP A 177 12.77 -14.89 4.53
C ASP A 177 12.31 -14.54 5.97
N PRO A 178 11.17 -15.04 6.47
CA PRO A 178 10.82 -14.93 7.89
C PRO A 178 11.92 -15.47 8.84
N GLY A 179 12.69 -16.48 8.41
CA GLY A 179 13.86 -17.00 9.13
C GLY A 179 14.95 -15.95 9.34
N LEU A 180 15.15 -15.01 8.40
CA LEU A 180 16.06 -13.87 8.55
C LEU A 180 15.65 -13.00 9.74
N VAL A 181 14.36 -12.67 9.86
CA VAL A 181 13.82 -11.86 10.96
C VAL A 181 14.12 -12.51 12.32
N LEU A 182 13.88 -13.83 12.42
CA LEU A 182 14.18 -14.59 13.63
C LEU A 182 15.68 -14.64 13.94
N HIS A 183 16.51 -14.77 12.91
CA HIS A 183 17.97 -14.79 13.05
C HIS A 183 18.52 -13.43 13.55
N LEU A 184 18.04 -12.32 13.00
CA LEU A 184 18.45 -10.97 13.45
C LEU A 184 18.17 -10.78 14.95
N GLY A 185 16.99 -11.19 15.42
CA GLY A 185 16.64 -11.10 16.84
C GLY A 185 17.44 -12.04 17.72
N ARG A 186 17.46 -13.34 17.38
CA ARG A 186 18.06 -14.37 18.25
C ARG A 186 19.59 -14.36 18.25
N SER A 187 20.20 -14.12 17.08
CA SER A 187 21.66 -14.26 16.90
C SER A 187 22.38 -12.92 16.95
N LEU A 188 21.77 -11.83 16.46
CA LEU A 188 22.38 -10.49 16.50
C LEU A 188 21.83 -9.61 17.63
N GLY A 189 20.89 -10.12 18.43
CA GLY A 189 20.33 -9.42 19.58
C GLY A 189 19.52 -8.17 19.22
N MET A 190 19.06 -8.06 17.97
CA MET A 190 18.27 -6.90 17.54
C MET A 190 16.88 -6.93 18.17
N SER A 191 16.42 -5.79 18.67
CA SER A 191 15.03 -5.62 19.12
C SER A 191 14.05 -5.62 17.95
N ILE A 192 12.77 -5.81 18.23
CA ILE A 192 11.69 -5.73 17.23
C ILE A 192 11.73 -4.37 16.52
N ASP A 193 11.90 -3.27 17.26
CA ASP A 193 11.97 -1.92 16.69
C ASP A 193 13.20 -1.72 15.79
N GLN A 194 14.35 -2.31 16.16
CA GLN A 194 15.56 -2.25 15.34
C GLN A 194 15.40 -3.03 14.02
N ILE A 195 14.68 -4.15 14.06
CA ILE A 195 14.37 -4.94 12.87
C ILE A 195 13.33 -4.23 12.01
N ASP A 196 12.29 -3.64 12.61
CA ASP A 196 11.31 -2.83 11.89
C ASP A 196 11.97 -1.65 11.18
N ASP A 197 12.84 -0.91 11.87
CA ASP A 197 13.62 0.18 11.28
C ASP A 197 14.54 -0.31 10.15
N LEU A 198 15.23 -1.44 10.36
CA LEU A 198 16.07 -2.05 9.32
C LEU A 198 15.26 -2.31 8.05
N LEU A 199 14.13 -3.01 8.19
CA LEU A 199 13.33 -3.46 7.06
C LEU A 199 12.54 -2.32 6.38
N ASN A 200 12.15 -1.28 7.12
CA ASN A 200 11.36 -0.16 6.58
C ASN A 200 12.18 1.05 6.10
N ARG A 201 13.33 1.32 6.72
CA ARG A 201 14.07 2.59 6.52
C ARG A 201 15.50 2.42 6.03
N ARG A 202 16.13 1.28 6.30
CA ARG A 202 17.54 1.01 5.96
C ARG A 202 17.73 -0.16 4.97
N SER A 203 16.66 -0.57 4.30
CA SER A 203 16.67 -1.64 3.29
C SER A 203 16.35 -1.08 1.90
N GLY A 204 15.96 -1.95 0.96
CA GLY A 204 15.59 -1.55 -0.40
C GLY A 204 16.78 -1.03 -1.20
N LEU A 205 16.50 -0.14 -2.15
CA LEU A 205 17.54 0.50 -2.96
C LEU A 205 18.55 1.25 -2.07
N LYS A 206 18.06 2.01 -1.07
CA LYS A 206 18.91 2.72 -0.12
C LYS A 206 19.85 1.79 0.64
N GLY A 207 19.34 0.67 1.12
CA GLY A 207 20.14 -0.29 1.87
C GLY A 207 21.23 -0.96 1.03
N LEU A 208 20.97 -1.14 -0.26
CA LEU A 208 21.88 -1.83 -1.18
C LEU A 208 22.90 -0.89 -1.85
N ALA A 209 22.50 0.35 -2.16
CA ALA A 209 23.29 1.30 -2.95
C ALA A 209 23.55 2.64 -2.26
N GLY A 210 23.03 2.87 -1.05
CA GLY A 210 23.09 4.17 -0.38
C GLY A 210 22.13 5.23 -0.94
N GLU A 211 21.43 4.95 -2.04
CA GLU A 211 20.55 5.85 -2.78
C GLU A 211 19.21 5.17 -3.11
N ASN A 212 18.10 5.91 -3.06
CA ASN A 212 16.76 5.42 -3.39
C ASN A 212 16.01 6.23 -4.46
N ASP A 213 16.52 7.38 -4.87
CA ASP A 213 16.05 8.05 -6.07
C ASP A 213 16.57 7.33 -7.32
N PHE A 214 15.66 6.93 -8.21
CA PHE A 214 16.00 6.16 -9.40
C PHE A 214 16.89 6.93 -10.39
N ARG A 215 16.83 8.28 -10.42
CA ARG A 215 17.68 9.08 -11.31
C ARG A 215 19.11 9.10 -10.79
N ALA A 216 19.27 9.33 -9.49
CA ALA A 216 20.58 9.28 -8.83
C ALA A 216 21.19 7.87 -8.90
N LEU A 217 20.40 6.82 -8.64
CA LEU A 217 20.84 5.43 -8.79
C LEU A 217 21.33 5.14 -10.22
N ARG A 218 20.65 5.67 -11.24
CA ARG A 218 21.06 5.48 -12.64
C ARG A 218 22.38 6.19 -12.95
N ALA A 219 22.59 7.39 -12.43
CA ALA A 219 23.87 8.09 -12.58
C ALA A 219 25.03 7.28 -11.99
N LEU A 220 24.85 6.72 -10.78
CA LEU A 220 25.84 5.84 -10.15
C LEU A 220 26.16 4.61 -11.01
N ILE A 221 25.15 3.99 -11.62
CA ILE A 221 25.34 2.86 -12.54
C ILE A 221 26.14 3.28 -13.77
N ASP A 222 25.83 4.44 -14.36
CA ASP A 222 26.52 4.95 -15.55
C ASP A 222 27.99 5.35 -15.22
N GLU A 223 28.27 5.71 -13.97
CA GLU A 223 29.61 5.95 -13.41
C GLU A 223 30.37 4.67 -13.03
N GLY A 224 29.73 3.50 -13.10
CA GLY A 224 30.35 2.20 -12.84
C GLY A 224 30.25 1.71 -11.38
N ASP A 225 29.35 2.25 -10.57
CA ASP A 225 29.12 1.77 -9.21
C ASP A 225 28.47 0.38 -9.20
N GLU A 226 29.22 -0.61 -8.70
CA GLU A 226 28.79 -2.01 -8.65
C GLU A 226 27.64 -2.26 -7.66
N HIS A 227 27.57 -1.50 -6.56
CA HIS A 227 26.51 -1.62 -5.57
C HIS A 227 25.18 -1.09 -6.11
N ALA A 228 25.22 0.05 -6.81
CA ALA A 228 24.08 0.61 -7.51
C ALA A 228 23.57 -0.35 -8.60
N LYS A 229 24.48 -0.96 -9.36
CA LYS A 229 24.12 -1.97 -10.37
C LYS A 229 23.46 -3.19 -9.74
N LEU A 230 24.03 -3.73 -8.66
CA LEU A 230 23.45 -4.86 -7.94
C LEU A 230 22.08 -4.52 -7.37
N ALA A 231 21.91 -3.35 -6.75
CA ALA A 231 20.63 -2.90 -6.20
C ALA A 231 19.54 -2.87 -7.28
N TYR A 232 19.87 -2.31 -8.45
CA TYR A 232 18.98 -2.28 -9.60
C TYR A 232 18.64 -3.68 -10.11
N ASP A 233 19.63 -4.58 -10.21
CA ASP A 233 19.40 -5.95 -10.65
C ASP A 233 18.51 -6.73 -9.69
N VAL A 234 18.70 -6.57 -8.38
CA VAL A 234 17.84 -7.15 -7.35
C VAL A 234 16.41 -6.61 -7.45
N TYR A 235 16.25 -5.30 -7.68
CA TYR A 235 14.95 -4.66 -7.91
C TYR A 235 14.24 -5.26 -9.14
N ILE A 236 14.92 -5.32 -10.28
CA ILE A 236 14.36 -5.85 -11.53
C ILE A 236 14.06 -7.34 -11.42
N HIS A 237 14.94 -8.12 -10.77
CA HIS A 237 14.71 -9.54 -10.54
C HIS A 237 13.43 -9.79 -9.75
N ARG A 238 13.21 -9.04 -8.66
CA ARG A 238 11.97 -9.13 -7.87
C ARG A 238 10.75 -8.74 -8.70
N LEU A 239 10.83 -7.63 -9.44
CA LEU A 239 9.75 -7.16 -10.29
C LEU A 239 9.33 -8.21 -11.34
N ARG A 240 10.32 -8.83 -12.01
CA ARG A 240 10.08 -9.89 -13.00
C ARG A 240 9.36 -11.10 -12.39
N ARG A 241 9.68 -11.48 -11.16
CA ARG A 241 8.99 -12.59 -10.47
C ARG A 241 7.50 -12.28 -10.25
N TYR A 242 7.17 -11.08 -9.79
CA TYR A 242 5.77 -10.68 -9.58
C TYR A 242 4.99 -10.60 -10.90
N ILE A 243 5.61 -10.07 -11.96
CA ILE A 243 4.99 -10.09 -13.30
C ILE A 243 4.72 -11.53 -13.73
N GLY A 244 5.70 -12.43 -13.59
CA GLY A 244 5.53 -13.84 -13.94
C GLY A 244 4.43 -14.53 -13.14
N ALA A 245 4.38 -14.33 -11.82
CA ALA A 245 3.34 -14.87 -10.96
C ALA A 245 1.94 -14.39 -11.40
N TYR A 246 1.79 -13.09 -11.62
CA TYR A 246 0.49 -12.50 -11.96
C TYR A 246 0.05 -12.80 -13.39
N LEU A 247 0.97 -13.11 -14.31
CA LEU A 247 0.62 -13.67 -15.61
C LEU A 247 -0.06 -15.04 -15.42
N VAL A 248 0.50 -15.91 -14.56
CA VAL A 248 -0.10 -17.22 -14.26
C VAL A 248 -1.44 -17.08 -13.55
N ASP A 249 -1.57 -16.16 -12.60
CA ASP A 249 -2.83 -15.94 -11.88
C ASP A 249 -3.96 -15.48 -12.80
N LEU A 250 -3.63 -14.71 -13.85
CA LEU A 250 -4.60 -14.16 -14.79
C LEU A 250 -5.03 -15.15 -15.87
N GLY A 251 -4.20 -16.14 -16.21
CA GLY A 251 -4.45 -17.15 -17.24
C GLY A 251 -4.05 -16.67 -18.62
#